data_AF-A0A8T3XTK8-F1
#
_entry.id   AF-A0A8T3XTK8-F1
#
_cell.length_a   1.000
_cell.length_b   1.000
_cell.length_c   1.000
_cell.angle_alpha   90.00
_cell.angle_beta   90.00
_cell.angle_gamma   90.00
#
_symmetry.space_group_name_H-M   'P 1'
#
loop_
_entity.id
_entity.type
_entity.pdbx_description
1 polymer ?
#
loop_
_entity_poly.entity_id
_entity_poly.type
_entity_poly.pdbx_seq_one_letter_code
_entity_poly.pdbx_strand_id
1 'polypeptide(L)'
;MSQDLPVIKKGTFYFIKDGDTHLIVEDKTKRGLTVRERSLDEKTNVEADKGMIHDLDGIGHWVPIRWFFPKSDYTLENVLEHAEEMEKKYKEMRELTCPEDDE
;
A
#
# COMPACT_ATOMS: atom_id res chain seq x y z
N MET A 1 4.25 -4.98 -18.38
CA MET A 1 2.82 -4.86 -18.74
C MET A 1 2.18 -3.98 -17.68
N SER A 2 2.00 -2.71 -17.98
CA SER A 2 1.32 -1.76 -17.10
C SER A 2 -0.18 -2.01 -17.23
N GLN A 3 -0.72 -2.92 -16.41
CA GLN A 3 -2.15 -3.20 -16.43
C GLN A 3 -2.88 -2.06 -15.72
N ASP A 4 -3.58 -1.25 -16.50
CA ASP A 4 -4.57 -0.28 -16.04
C ASP A 4 -5.78 -1.05 -15.50
N LEU A 5 -5.61 -1.66 -14.32
CA LEU A 5 -6.68 -2.40 -13.66
C LEU A 5 -7.73 -1.41 -13.14
N PRO A 6 -9.03 -1.73 -13.24
CA PRO A 6 -10.09 -0.85 -12.79
C PRO A 6 -9.97 -0.57 -11.30
N VAL A 7 -9.89 0.71 -10.94
CA VAL A 7 -9.93 1.16 -9.54
C VAL A 7 -11.38 1.08 -9.05
N ILE A 8 -11.65 0.15 -8.15
CA ILE A 8 -12.99 -0.04 -7.56
C ILE A 8 -13.20 0.80 -6.30
N LYS A 9 -12.12 1.09 -5.56
CA LYS A 9 -12.12 1.93 -4.36
C LYS A 9 -10.80 2.70 -4.29
N LYS A 10 -10.84 3.88 -3.68
CA LYS A 10 -9.64 4.70 -3.46
C LYS A 10 -9.77 5.51 -2.19
N GLY A 11 -8.66 5.67 -1.48
CA GLY A 11 -8.50 6.61 -0.39
C GLY A 11 -7.59 7.78 -0.79
N THR A 12 -7.17 8.52 0.22
CA THR A 12 -6.15 9.57 0.08
C THR A 12 -4.80 8.96 -0.27
N PHE A 13 -4.41 7.89 0.43
CA PHE A 13 -3.08 7.29 0.34
C PHE A 13 -3.05 5.92 -0.37
N TYR A 14 -4.19 5.36 -0.77
CA TYR A 14 -4.23 4.05 -1.44
C TYR A 14 -5.19 3.99 -2.63
N PHE A 15 -5.00 2.99 -3.49
CA PHE A 15 -5.96 2.53 -4.49
C PHE A 15 -6.26 1.05 -4.27
N ILE A 16 -7.52 0.64 -4.44
CA ILE A 16 -7.93 -0.76 -4.55
C ILE A 16 -8.36 -1.00 -5.99
N LYS A 17 -7.65 -1.89 -6.66
CA LYS A 17 -7.88 -2.29 -8.04
C LYS A 17 -8.44 -3.71 -8.07
N ASP A 18 -9.39 -3.93 -8.98
CA ASP A 18 -9.94 -5.25 -9.22
C ASP A 18 -9.15 -5.94 -10.32
N GLY A 19 -8.39 -6.98 -9.95
CA GLY A 19 -7.77 -7.89 -10.90
C GLY A 19 -8.59 -9.17 -11.05
N ASP A 20 -8.28 -10.01 -12.06
CA ASP A 20 -9.02 -11.25 -12.31
C ASP A 20 -9.10 -12.17 -11.09
N THR A 21 -7.97 -12.46 -10.46
CA THR A 21 -7.86 -13.41 -9.34
C THR A 21 -7.57 -12.76 -7.99
N HIS A 22 -7.13 -11.50 -7.99
CA HIS A 22 -6.69 -10.79 -6.80
C HIS A 22 -7.33 -9.40 -6.70
N LEU A 23 -7.60 -8.97 -5.48
CA LEU A 23 -7.81 -7.58 -5.12
C LEU A 23 -6.45 -6.95 -4.83
N ILE A 24 -6.13 -5.85 -5.50
CA ILE A 24 -4.80 -5.25 -5.41
C ILE A 24 -4.89 -3.93 -4.68
N VAL A 25 -4.23 -3.84 -3.53
CA VAL A 25 -4.07 -2.58 -2.79
C VAL A 25 -2.74 -1.97 -3.18
N GLU A 26 -2.74 -0.74 -3.67
CA GLU A 26 -1.54 0.00 -4.08
C GLU A 26 -1.35 1.24 -3.20
N ASP A 27 -0.17 1.38 -2.62
CA ASP A 27 0.22 2.53 -1.81
C ASP A 27 0.64 3.69 -2.71
N LYS A 28 -0.12 4.79 -2.67
CA LYS A 28 0.11 6.01 -3.46
C LYS A 28 1.29 6.83 -2.96
N THR A 29 1.67 6.69 -1.69
CA THR A 29 2.81 7.39 -1.09
C THR A 29 4.13 6.88 -1.66
N LYS A 30 4.14 5.64 -2.17
CA LYS A 30 5.32 5.00 -2.78
C LYS A 30 5.41 5.24 -4.30
N ARG A 31 4.69 6.23 -4.83
CA ARG A 31 4.72 6.57 -6.26
C ARG A 31 6.16 6.93 -6.68
N GLY A 32 6.67 6.21 -7.68
CA GLY A 32 8.04 6.37 -8.18
C GLY A 32 9.03 5.35 -7.62
N LEU A 33 8.63 4.55 -6.62
CA LEU A 33 9.44 3.43 -6.16
C LEU A 33 9.37 2.28 -7.17
N THR A 34 10.52 1.78 -7.60
CA THR A 34 10.60 0.65 -8.52
C THR A 34 10.39 -0.65 -7.74
N VAL A 35 9.47 -1.50 -8.23
CA VAL A 35 9.31 -2.87 -7.73
C VAL A 35 10.59 -3.64 -8.03
N ARG A 36 11.20 -4.19 -6.98
CA ARG A 36 12.43 -4.98 -7.09
C ARG A 36 12.24 -6.43 -6.70
N GLU A 37 11.26 -6.72 -5.84
CA GLU A 37 10.97 -8.08 -5.37
C GLU A 37 9.46 -8.29 -5.26
N ARG A 38 9.02 -9.54 -5.45
CA ARG A 38 7.70 -10.01 -4.99
C ARG A 38 7.90 -11.08 -3.92
N SER A 39 7.39 -10.83 -2.72
CA SER A 39 7.50 -11.75 -1.59
C SER A 39 6.31 -11.60 -0.66
N LEU A 40 6.12 -12.55 0.25
CA LEU A 40 5.07 -12.46 1.25
C LEU A 40 5.33 -11.28 2.18
N ASP A 41 4.30 -10.49 2.44
CA ASP A 41 4.31 -9.40 3.41
C ASP A 41 4.22 -9.96 4.83
N GLU A 42 5.08 -9.48 5.72
CA GLU A 42 5.22 -10.03 7.07
C GLU A 42 4.01 -9.74 7.96
N LYS A 43 3.26 -8.66 7.68
CA LYS A 43 2.09 -8.27 8.48
C LYS A 43 0.82 -8.97 8.00
N THR A 44 0.65 -9.07 6.68
CA THR A 44 -0.59 -9.52 6.05
C THR A 44 -0.54 -10.94 5.54
N ASN A 45 0.66 -11.53 5.43
CA ASN A 45 0.91 -12.86 4.89
C ASN A 45 0.36 -13.08 3.46
N VAL A 46 0.18 -12.00 2.70
CA VAL A 46 -0.18 -12.05 1.28
C VAL A 46 1.02 -11.67 0.41
N GLU A 47 0.99 -12.04 -0.86
CA GLU A 47 2.02 -11.60 -1.80
C GLU A 47 2.01 -10.07 -1.93
N ALA A 48 3.20 -9.47 -1.89
CA ALA A 48 3.38 -8.05 -2.09
C ALA A 48 4.57 -7.78 -3.01
N ASP A 49 4.39 -6.81 -3.91
CA ASP A 49 5.50 -6.21 -4.63
C ASP A 49 6.20 -5.22 -3.68
N LYS A 50 7.49 -5.42 -3.44
CA LYS A 50 8.33 -4.59 -2.57
C LYS A 50 9.35 -3.80 -3.39
N GLY A 51 9.61 -2.58 -2.93
CA GLY A 51 10.69 -1.74 -3.40
C GLY A 51 11.70 -1.47 -2.29
N MET A 52 12.85 -0.89 -2.66
CA MET A 52 13.91 -0.55 -1.73
C MET A 52 14.01 0.97 -1.61
N ILE A 53 13.80 1.49 -0.41
CA ILE A 53 14.13 2.88 -0.06
C ILE A 53 15.48 2.91 0.67
N HIS A 54 16.18 4.04 0.64
CA HIS A 54 17.42 4.21 1.38
C HIS A 54 17.24 5.30 2.43
N ASP A 55 17.65 5.01 3.66
CA ASP A 55 17.68 5.98 4.76
C ASP A 55 18.86 6.95 4.62
N LEU A 56 18.99 7.91 5.54
CA LEU A 56 20.03 8.95 5.51
C LEU A 56 21.46 8.37 5.50
N ASP A 57 21.64 7.21 6.13
CA ASP A 57 22.89 6.45 6.16
C ASP A 57 23.14 5.59 4.89
N GLY A 58 22.22 5.63 3.92
CA GLY A 58 22.30 4.83 2.68
C GLY A 58 21.91 3.35 2.86
N ILE A 59 21.38 2.96 4.03
CA ILE A 59 20.92 1.60 4.29
C ILE A 59 19.60 1.35 3.55
N GLY A 60 19.54 0.25 2.80
CA GLY A 60 18.35 -0.13 2.03
C GLY A 60 17.29 -0.82 2.89
N HIS A 61 16.09 -0.25 2.97
CA HIS A 61 14.92 -0.82 3.60
C HIS A 61 13.91 -1.28 2.56
N TRP A 62 13.48 -2.54 2.67
CA TRP A 62 12.41 -3.10 1.85
C TRP A 62 11.07 -2.61 2.35
N VAL A 63 10.29 -2.02 1.45
CA VAL A 63 8.94 -1.54 1.75
C VAL A 63 7.95 -2.09 0.73
N PRO A 64 6.78 -2.55 1.16
CA PRO A 64 5.72 -2.96 0.24
C PRO A 64 5.18 -1.75 -0.53
N ILE A 65 4.92 -1.96 -1.81
CA ILE A 65 4.34 -0.97 -2.75
C ILE A 65 2.89 -1.33 -3.04
N ARG A 66 2.61 -2.62 -3.26
CA ARG A 66 1.26 -3.14 -3.45
C ARG A 66 1.15 -4.56 -2.96
N TRP A 67 -0.04 -4.90 -2.49
CA TRP A 67 -0.41 -6.20 -1.94
C TRP A 67 -1.43 -6.86 -2.86
N PHE A 68 -1.32 -8.18 -3.01
CA PHE A 68 -2.17 -9.01 -3.86
C PHE A 68 -2.99 -9.93 -2.96
N PHE A 69 -4.23 -9.55 -2.69
CA PHE A 69 -5.14 -10.32 -1.87
C PHE A 69 -5.92 -11.30 -2.74
N PRO A 70 -5.76 -12.62 -2.58
CA PRO A 70 -6.47 -13.60 -3.39
C PRO A 70 -7.97 -13.53 -3.10
N LYS A 71 -8.78 -13.39 -4.16
CA LYS A 71 -10.25 -13.34 -4.03
C LYS A 71 -10.86 -14.64 -3.49
N SER A 72 -10.10 -15.74 -3.50
CA SER A 72 -10.48 -17.01 -2.89
C SER A 72 -10.56 -16.93 -1.36
N ASP A 73 -9.76 -16.07 -0.73
CA ASP A 73 -9.61 -16.00 0.72
C ASP A 73 -10.02 -14.63 1.30
N TYR A 74 -10.03 -13.57 0.48
CA TYR A 74 -10.30 -12.20 0.91
C TYR A 74 -11.47 -11.59 0.15
N THR A 75 -12.37 -10.96 0.91
CA THR A 75 -13.43 -10.12 0.36
C THR A 75 -12.99 -8.66 0.24
N LEU A 76 -13.74 -7.86 -0.51
CA LEU A 76 -13.48 -6.42 -0.60
C LEU A 76 -13.49 -5.74 0.77
N GLU A 77 -14.34 -6.18 1.70
CA GLU A 77 -14.42 -5.63 3.06
C GLU A 77 -13.14 -5.90 3.86
N ASN A 78 -12.58 -7.11 3.77
CA ASN A 78 -11.30 -7.42 4.42
C ASN A 78 -10.15 -6.58 3.85
N VAL A 79 -10.13 -6.39 2.53
CA VAL A 79 -9.12 -5.59 1.85
C VAL A 79 -9.27 -4.10 2.19
N LEU A 80 -10.50 -3.62 2.35
CA LEU A 80 -10.80 -2.26 2.78
C LEU A 80 -10.27 -1.97 4.18
N GLU A 81 -10.47 -2.88 5.14
CA GLU A 81 -9.95 -2.72 6.50
C GLU A 81 -8.42 -2.50 6.50
N HIS A 82 -7.69 -3.29 5.73
CA HIS A 82 -6.25 -3.14 5.57
C HIS A 82 -5.87 -1.77 4.96
N ALA A 83 -6.60 -1.34 3.95
CA ALA A 83 -6.36 -0.07 3.29
C ALA A 83 -6.69 1.14 4.19
N GLU A 84 -7.73 1.04 5.02
CA GLU A 84 -8.12 2.07 6.00
C GLU A 84 -7.14 2.15 7.18
N GLU A 85 -6.59 1.02 7.65
CA GLU A 85 -5.48 1.03 8.63
C GLU A 85 -4.29 1.83 8.11
N MET A 86 -3.93 1.62 6.83
CA MET A 86 -2.84 2.33 6.18
C MET A 86 -3.14 3.83 6.04
N GLU A 87 -4.35 4.18 5.61
CA GLU A 87 -4.83 5.56 5.52
C GLU A 87 -4.73 6.28 6.87
N LYS A 88 -5.23 5.64 7.93
CA LYS A 88 -5.19 6.18 9.29
C LYS A 88 -3.75 6.41 9.76
N LYS A 89 -2.86 5.42 9.57
CA LYS A 89 -1.44 5.53 9.94
C LYS A 89 -0.76 6.70 9.22
N TYR A 90 -0.99 6.86 7.92
CA TYR A 90 -0.42 7.99 7.16
C TYR A 90 -1.01 9.33 7.57
N LYS A 91 -2.30 9.37 7.91
CA LYS A 91 -2.96 10.57 8.41
C LYS A 91 -2.39 10.99 9.77
N GLU A 92 -2.28 10.06 10.72
CA GLU A 92 -1.68 10.32 12.03
C GLU A 92 -0.24 10.81 11.92
N MET A 93 0.58 10.19 11.05
CA MET A 93 1.94 10.67 10.80
C MET A 93 1.95 12.10 10.24
N ARG A 94 1.01 12.44 9.36
CA ARG A 94 0.90 13.79 8.80
C ARG A 94 0.51 14.80 9.87
N GLU A 95 -0.47 14.48 10.70
CA GLU A 95 -0.94 15.32 11.82
C GLU A 95 0.17 15.55 12.87
N LEU A 96 0.98 14.53 13.16
CA LEU A 96 2.13 14.67 14.06
C LEU A 96 3.25 15.56 13.50
N THR A 97 3.45 15.56 12.17
CA THR A 97 4.50 16.36 11.51
C THR A 97 4.09 17.79 11.17
N CYS A 98 2.78 18.08 11.20
CA CYS A 98 2.22 19.41 11.06
C CYS A 98 1.25 19.62 12.22
N PRO A 99 1.73 20.02 13.42
CA PRO A 99 0.82 20.47 14.45
C PRO A 99 -0.03 21.58 13.83
N GLU A 100 -1.35 21.49 13.98
CA GLU A 100 -2.23 22.59 13.64
C GLU A 100 -1.72 23.82 14.40
N ASP A 101 -1.17 24.79 13.67
CA ASP A 101 -1.11 26.19 14.11
C ASP A 101 -2.59 26.62 14.14
N ASP A 102 -3.27 26.26 15.24
CA ASP A 102 -4.56 26.79 15.61
C ASP A 102 -4.32 28.28 15.91
N GLU A 103 -4.68 29.15 14.94
CA GLU A 103 -4.66 30.62 15.08
C GLU A 103 -5.52 31.10 16.27
#